data_AF-A0A7X6Y1T3-F1
#
_entry.id   AF-A0A7X6Y1T3-F1
#
_cell.length_a   1.000
_cell.length_b   1.000
_cell.length_c   1.000
_cell.angle_alpha   90.00
_cell.angle_beta   90.00
_cell.angle_gamma   90.00
#
_symmetry.space_group_name_H-M   'P 1'
#
loop_
_entity.id
_entity.type
_entity.pdbx_description
1 polymer ?
#
loop_
_entity_poly.entity_id
_entity_poly.type
_entity_poly.pdbx_seq_one_letter_code
_entity_poly.pdbx_strand_id
1 'polypeptide(L)'
;MTYEEFKKEALKISGINLDYYKEKQMQRRINSLIRKNRFSGYHDYINALKENKALYDEFINYLTINVSEFYRNPEQWEVLKNEILPILVNRKGNIKIWSAGCSTGEEPYTLAMV
;
A
#
# COMPACT_ATOMS: atom_id res chain seq x y z
N MET A 1 12.48 23.26 -1.87
CA MET A 1 12.61 21.79 -1.89
C MET A 1 11.88 21.25 -3.11
N THR A 2 12.57 20.47 -3.93
CA THR A 2 12.01 19.78 -5.10
C THR A 2 11.33 18.47 -4.68
N TYR A 3 10.57 17.85 -5.60
CA TYR A 3 9.97 16.55 -5.34
C TYR A 3 11.02 15.44 -5.12
N GLU A 4 12.14 15.48 -5.85
CA GLU A 4 13.25 14.54 -5.67
C GLU A 4 13.88 14.62 -4.29
N GLU A 5 14.07 15.83 -3.76
CA GLU A 5 14.55 16.05 -2.40
C GLU A 5 13.53 15.56 -1.37
N PHE A 6 12.24 15.79 -1.61
CA PHE A 6 11.17 15.28 -0.74
C PHE A 6 11.18 13.76 -0.68
N LYS A 7 11.31 13.05 -1.81
CA LYS A 7 11.37 11.57 -1.83
C LYS A 7 12.51 11.05 -0.96
N LYS A 8 13.70 11.66 -1.04
CA LYS A 8 14.86 11.27 -0.24
C LYS A 8 14.59 11.41 1.26
N GLU A 9 13.99 12.53 1.68
CA GLU A 9 13.65 12.74 3.09
C GLU A 9 12.49 11.85 3.56
N ALA A 10 11.47 11.67 2.73
CA ALA A 10 10.36 10.76 3.00
C ALA A 10 10.86 9.31 3.18
N LEU A 11 11.80 8.85 2.35
CA LEU A 11 12.43 7.54 2.48
C LEU A 11 13.15 7.39 3.83
N LYS A 12 13.90 8.41 4.26
CA LYS A 12 14.62 8.37 5.55
C LYS A 12 13.69 8.23 6.75
N ILE A 13 12.54 8.90 6.73
CA ILE A 13 11.62 8.90 7.88
C ILE A 13 10.62 7.74 7.84
N SER A 14 10.24 7.25 6.66
CA SER A 14 9.19 6.23 6.50
C SER A 14 9.67 4.85 6.11
N GLY A 15 10.88 4.75 5.55
CA GLY A 15 11.36 3.53 4.88
C GLY A 15 10.67 3.22 3.55
N ILE A 16 9.69 4.02 3.12
CA ILE A 16 8.95 3.80 1.86
C ILE A 16 9.69 4.48 0.71
N ASN A 17 10.16 3.67 -0.25
CA ASN A 17 10.73 4.21 -1.46
C ASN A 17 9.63 4.61 -2.46
N LEU A 18 9.47 5.92 -2.65
CA LEU A 18 8.46 6.49 -3.55
C LEU A 18 8.79 6.25 -5.04
N ASP A 19 10.00 5.82 -5.39
CA ASP A 19 10.39 5.47 -6.77
C ASP A 19 9.71 4.19 -7.28
N TYR A 20 9.23 3.34 -6.37
CA TYR A 20 8.44 2.15 -6.74
C TYR A 20 6.99 2.48 -7.12
N TYR A 21 6.58 3.74 -6.96
CA TYR A 21 5.27 4.22 -7.34
C TYR A 21 5.35 5.03 -8.63
N LYS A 22 4.25 5.05 -9.40
CA LYS A 22 4.17 5.89 -10.59
C LYS A 22 4.27 7.37 -10.19
N GLU A 23 5.37 8.01 -10.60
CA GLU A 23 5.79 9.32 -10.11
C GLU A 23 4.71 10.39 -10.19
N LYS A 24 4.11 10.59 -11.38
CA LYS A 24 3.08 11.61 -11.61
C LYS A 24 1.85 11.44 -10.72
N GLN A 25 1.39 10.20 -10.54
CA GLN A 25 0.24 9.90 -9.68
C GLN A 25 0.59 10.14 -8.22
N MET A 26 1.77 9.68 -7.78
CA MET A 26 2.21 9.82 -6.39
C MET A 26 2.45 11.28 -6.02
N GLN A 27 3.14 12.04 -6.88
CA GLN A 27 3.35 13.47 -6.69
C GLN A 27 2.03 14.24 -6.58
N ARG A 28 1.03 13.92 -7.43
CA ARG A 28 -0.31 14.51 -7.32
C ARG A 28 -1.00 14.20 -5.99
N ARG A 29 -0.93 12.94 -5.53
CA ARG A 29 -1.47 12.51 -4.23
C ARG A 29 -0.81 13.29 -3.08
N ILE A 30 0.52 13.34 -3.05
CA ILE A 30 1.28 14.07 -2.03
C ILE A 30 0.92 15.57 -2.04
N ASN A 31 0.87 16.20 -3.22
CA ASN A 31 0.46 17.61 -3.33
C ASN A 31 -0.96 17.86 -2.83
N SER A 32 -1.88 16.91 -3.03
CA SER A 32 -3.23 17.00 -2.48
C SER A 32 -3.21 16.93 -0.96
N LEU A 33 -2.42 16.03 -0.38
CA LEU A 33 -2.32 15.85 1.07
C LEU A 33 -1.67 17.07 1.75
N ILE A 34 -0.60 17.61 1.17
CA ILE A 34 0.06 18.85 1.64
C ILE A 34 -0.94 19.99 1.73
N ARG A 35 -1.74 20.20 0.68
CA ARG A 35 -2.77 21.23 0.65
C ARG A 35 -3.90 20.97 1.64
N LYS A 36 -4.33 19.72 1.80
CA LYS A 36 -5.33 19.30 2.81
C LYS A 36 -4.87 19.68 4.22
N ASN A 37 -3.58 19.45 4.50
CA ASN A 37 -2.95 19.76 5.79
C ASN A 37 -2.48 21.21 5.92
N ARG A 38 -2.85 22.08 4.95
CA ARG A 38 -2.60 23.53 4.95
C ARG A 38 -1.12 23.93 4.91
N PHE A 39 -0.27 23.09 4.31
CA PHE A 39 1.14 23.41 4.08
C PHE A 39 1.36 23.99 2.68
N SER A 40 2.37 24.85 2.56
CA SER A 40 2.66 25.60 1.33
C SER A 40 3.51 24.81 0.33
N GLY A 41 4.26 23.82 0.81
CA GLY A 41 5.16 23.02 -0.02
C GLY A 41 5.82 21.87 0.73
N TYR A 42 6.69 21.17 0.01
CA TYR A 42 7.36 19.95 0.49
C TYR A 42 8.23 20.18 1.74
N HIS A 43 8.91 21.33 1.83
CA HIS A 43 9.85 21.60 2.91
C HIS A 43 9.14 21.73 4.27
N ASP A 44 8.11 22.58 4.34
CA ASP A 44 7.35 22.78 5.58
C ASP A 44 6.65 21.48 5.99
N TYR A 45 6.11 20.75 5.01
CA TYR A 45 5.41 19.51 5.28
C TYR A 45 6.35 18.42 5.82
N ILE A 46 7.53 18.22 5.22
CA ILE A 46 8.44 17.17 5.69
C ILE A 46 8.99 17.47 7.09
N ASN A 47 9.20 18.74 7.43
CA ASN A 47 9.59 19.13 8.79
C ASN A 47 8.46 18.85 9.78
N ALA A 48 7.22 19.19 9.43
CA ALA A 48 6.05 18.88 10.25
C ALA A 48 5.85 17.36 10.45
N LEU A 49 6.10 16.54 9.43
CA LEU A 49 6.04 15.08 9.54
C LEU A 49 7.06 14.52 10.55
N LYS A 50 8.23 15.16 10.71
CA LYS A 50 9.27 14.73 11.67
C LYS A 50 8.89 15.03 13.12
N GLU A 51 8.10 16.08 13.35
CA GLU A 51 7.76 16.57 14.69
C GLU A 51 6.39 16.11 15.16
N ASN A 52 5.46 15.84 14.24
CA ASN A 52 4.08 15.49 14.54
C ASN A 52 3.73 14.07 14.10
N LYS A 53 3.64 13.16 15.08
CA LYS A 53 3.28 11.76 14.87
C LYS A 53 1.92 11.58 14.18
N ALA A 54 0.91 12.41 14.46
CA ALA A 54 -0.40 12.28 13.84
C ALA A 54 -0.37 12.62 12.34
N LEU A 55 0.38 13.65 11.95
CA LEU A 55 0.59 13.98 10.53
C LEU A 55 1.39 12.89 9.82
N TYR A 56 2.39 12.32 10.50
CA TYR A 56 3.15 11.19 9.99
C TYR A 56 2.26 9.96 9.75
N ASP A 57 1.48 9.57 10.75
CA ASP A 57 0.57 8.42 10.64
C ASP A 57 -0.47 8.64 9.52
N GLU A 58 -1.00 9.86 9.36
CA GLU A 58 -1.87 10.20 8.22
C GLU A 58 -1.13 10.07 6.89
N PHE A 59 0.10 10.58 6.79
CA PHE A 59 0.92 10.48 5.58
C PHE A 59 1.16 9.03 5.17
N ILE A 60 1.55 8.16 6.10
CA ILE A 60 1.77 6.74 5.83
C ILE A 60 0.48 6.09 5.34
N ASN A 61 -0.63 6.27 6.06
CA ASN A 61 -1.92 5.71 5.67
C ASN A 61 -2.42 6.25 4.33
N TYR A 62 -2.09 7.48 3.99
CA TYR A 62 -2.46 8.07 2.72
C TYR A 62 -1.59 7.56 1.57
N LEU A 63 -0.35 7.15 1.82
CA LEU A 63 0.51 6.53 0.80
C LEU A 63 0.08 5.09 0.51
N THR A 64 -0.22 4.31 1.55
CA THR A 64 -0.68 2.94 1.40
C THR A 64 -2.14 2.90 0.91
N ILE A 65 -2.47 1.91 0.08
CA ILE A 65 -3.87 1.69 -0.34
C ILE A 65 -4.41 0.62 0.58
N ASN A 66 -5.20 1.03 1.58
CA ASN A 66 -5.74 0.12 2.59
C ASN A 66 -7.16 -0.39 2.24
N VAL A 67 -7.60 -0.27 0.98
CA VAL A 67 -8.93 -0.73 0.57
C VAL A 67 -8.83 -2.20 0.16
N SER A 68 -9.42 -3.05 0.98
CA SER A 68 -9.53 -4.48 0.81
C SER A 68 -10.97 -4.92 1.16
N GLU A 69 -11.44 -5.97 0.52
CA GLU A 69 -12.78 -6.52 0.69
C GLU A 69 -12.75 -8.02 0.48
N PHE A 70 -13.71 -8.74 1.09
CA PHE A 70 -13.85 -10.17 0.88
C PHE A 70 -14.20 -10.46 -0.58
N TYR A 71 -13.58 -11.50 -1.14
CA TYR A 71 -13.82 -11.92 -2.53
C TYR A 71 -13.63 -10.80 -3.57
N ARG A 72 -12.72 -9.85 -3.32
CA ARG A 72 -12.38 -8.80 -4.29
C ARG A 72 -12.07 -9.43 -5.66
N ASN A 73 -12.74 -8.94 -6.71
CA ASN A 73 -12.69 -9.54 -8.06
C ASN A 73 -13.08 -11.03 -8.04
N PRO A 74 -14.37 -11.36 -7.79
CA PRO A 74 -14.83 -12.72 -7.52
C PRO A 74 -14.45 -13.74 -8.61
N GLU A 75 -14.35 -13.30 -9.86
CA GLU A 75 -13.91 -14.14 -10.98
C GLU A 75 -12.49 -14.73 -10.78
N GLN A 76 -11.59 -14.02 -10.08
CA GLN A 76 -10.24 -14.53 -9.79
C GLN A 76 -10.27 -15.65 -8.75
N TRP A 77 -11.20 -15.58 -7.79
CA TRP A 77 -11.39 -16.63 -6.79
C TRP A 77 -11.98 -17.89 -7.39
N GLU A 78 -12.87 -17.76 -8.38
CA GLU A 78 -13.38 -18.90 -9.14
C GLU A 78 -12.27 -19.62 -9.92
N VAL A 79 -11.36 -18.87 -10.55
CA VAL A 79 -10.18 -19.47 -11.22
C VAL A 79 -9.26 -20.15 -10.21
N LEU A 80 -8.98 -19.51 -9.07
CA LEU A 80 -8.17 -20.11 -8.00
C LEU A 80 -8.78 -21.44 -7.54
N LYS A 81 -10.08 -21.46 -7.27
CA LYS A 81 -10.82 -22.62 -6.76
C LYS A 81 -10.93 -23.75 -7.78
N ASN A 82 -11.35 -23.44 -9.00
CA ASN A 82 -11.74 -24.45 -9.98
C ASN A 82 -10.57 -24.94 -10.82
N GLU A 83 -9.50 -24.14 -10.98
CA GLU A 83 -8.38 -24.46 -11.85
C GLU A 83 -7.07 -24.63 -11.08
N ILE A 84 -6.71 -23.69 -10.20
CA ILE A 84 -5.37 -23.64 -9.60
C ILE A 84 -5.23 -24.57 -8.39
N LEU A 85 -6.16 -24.54 -7.43
CA LEU A 85 -6.11 -25.38 -6.24
C LEU A 85 -6.07 -26.89 -6.57
N PRO A 86 -6.87 -27.42 -7.53
CA PRO A 86 -6.78 -28.84 -7.92
C PRO A 86 -5.38 -29.22 -8.42
N ILE A 87 -4.70 -28.33 -9.15
CA ILE A 87 -3.32 -28.56 -9.63
C ILE A 87 -2.35 -28.60 -8.45
N LEU A 88 -2.49 -27.69 -7.48
CA LEU A 88 -1.60 -27.60 -6.31
C LEU A 88 -1.77 -28.80 -5.36
N VAL A 89 -3.01 -29.23 -5.10
CA VAL A 89 -3.30 -30.38 -4.23
C VAL A 89 -2.74 -31.68 -4.82
N ASN A 90 -2.80 -31.84 -6.14
CA ASN A 90 -2.26 -33.03 -6.82
C ASN A 90 -0.73 -33.15 -6.77
N ARG A 91 0.01 -32.07 -6.46
CA ARG A 91 1.48 -32.05 -6.47
C ARG A 91 2.17 -32.69 -5.25
N LYS A 92 1.43 -33.37 -4.34
CA LYS A 92 1.94 -34.01 -3.10
C LYS A 92 2.85 -33.09 -2.27
N GLY A 93 2.27 -32.39 -1.30
CA GLY A 93 3.00 -31.59 -0.33
C GLY A 93 2.08 -30.64 0.43
N ASN A 94 2.58 -30.05 1.52
CA ASN A 94 1.84 -29.02 2.23
C ASN A 94 1.80 -27.74 1.38
N ILE A 95 0.60 -27.26 1.09
CA ILE A 95 0.40 -26.01 0.37
C ILE A 95 0.71 -24.85 1.33
N LYS A 96 1.64 -23.98 0.93
CA LYS A 96 1.95 -22.72 1.61
C LYS A 96 1.63 -21.58 0.67
N ILE A 97 0.80 -20.65 1.11
CA ILE A 97 0.36 -19.49 0.33
C ILE A 97 0.75 -18.22 1.06
N TRP A 98 1.14 -17.19 0.32
CA TRP A 98 1.47 -15.87 0.84
C TRP A 98 0.57 -14.82 0.20
N SER A 99 -0.27 -14.16 1.00
CA SER A 99 -0.98 -12.94 0.62
C SER A 99 -0.05 -11.73 0.85
N ALA A 100 0.53 -11.23 -0.23
CA ALA A 100 1.50 -10.14 -0.19
C ALA A 100 0.80 -8.78 -0.29
N GLY A 101 0.83 -8.00 0.79
CA GLY A 101 0.11 -6.72 0.87
C GLY A 101 -1.35 -6.90 1.27
N CYS A 102 -1.62 -7.71 2.28
CA CYS A 102 -2.98 -8.14 2.70
C CYS A 102 -3.88 -7.05 3.30
N SER A 103 -3.44 -5.78 3.35
CA SER A 103 -4.20 -4.66 3.90
C SER A 103 -4.78 -4.97 5.30
N THR A 104 -6.10 -5.04 5.43
CA THR A 104 -6.86 -5.30 6.65
C THR A 104 -7.20 -6.78 6.86
N GLY A 105 -6.82 -7.66 5.93
CA GLY A 105 -6.84 -9.12 6.09
C GLY A 105 -7.96 -9.85 5.36
N GLU A 106 -8.87 -9.16 4.68
CA GLU A 106 -9.99 -9.79 3.96
C GLU A 106 -9.49 -10.77 2.88
N GLU A 107 -8.38 -10.46 2.19
CA GLU A 107 -7.78 -11.36 1.20
C GLU A 107 -7.26 -12.69 1.82
N PRO A 108 -6.37 -12.72 2.83
CA PRO A 108 -5.92 -13.98 3.42
C PRO A 108 -7.05 -14.75 4.11
N TYR A 109 -8.07 -14.07 4.65
CA TYR A 109 -9.26 -14.75 5.16
C TYR A 109 -10.11 -15.37 4.04
N THR A 110 -10.33 -14.65 2.94
CA THR A 110 -11.01 -15.20 1.76
C THR A 110 -10.28 -16.45 1.25
N LEU A 111 -8.95 -16.39 1.18
CA LEU A 111 -8.11 -17.51 0.77
C LEU A 111 -8.24 -18.74 1.69
N ALA A 112 -8.48 -18.55 2.99
CA ALA A 112 -8.72 -19.65 3.93
C ALA A 112 -10.15 -20.22 3.85
N MET A 113 -11.11 -19.46 3.31
CA MET A 113 -12.52 -19.88 3.16
C MET A 113 -12.80 -20.59 1.82
N VAL A 114 -11.97 -20.35 0.81
CA VAL A 114 -12.06 -20.95 -0.55
C VAL A 114 -11.41 -22.33 -0.57
#